data_AF-A0A534R374-F1
#
_entry.id   AF-A0A534R374-F1
#
_cell.length_a   1.000
_cell.length_b   1.000
_cell.length_c   1.000
_cell.angle_alpha   90.00
_cell.angle_beta   90.00
_cell.angle_gamma   90.00
#
_symmetry.space_group_name_H-M   'P 1'
#
loop_
_entity.id
_entity.type
_entity.pdbx_description
1 polymer ?
#
loop_
_entity_poly.entity_id
_entity_poly.type
_entity_poly.pdbx_seq_one_letter_code
_entity_poly.pdbx_strand_id
1 'polypeptide(L)'
;LIYDDRDSNNETDPSPSAFHLPSGQFDVPLMVADKQFDPMTHKLVFNPFNLDGFLGEHVTVNGAVTPYMNVSARKYRFRIVNIGPSRIYTFKTCEVGSDGVECLKEESATPLVLIGNDGNLLNQPVTSDTVTISVAERFDVVIDFSRFKRGVRINLMNIADQTSGKGRTGVFLPMTSTLAQKVMQFRVGSKVTDPSAVPAVMRQKPAIPNSEIACQRTFVFDNQNGGWTINGQRFNFTPRFQVKQGTAERWTLVNASRDWEHPIHIHLEEHQLEIRDGATPPDFEQMRKDVTLIRPGDSVTLTMRHRDWVNEYPMHCHNTVHEDHAMMLLWEVVSGNVQCVARP
;
A
#
# COMPACT_ATOMS: atom_id res chain seq x y z
N LEU A 1 12.88 -0.97 -3.71
CA LEU A 1 12.40 -2.34 -4.00
C LEU A 1 13.58 -3.28 -3.87
N ILE A 2 13.38 -4.37 -3.14
CA ILE A 2 14.43 -5.30 -2.71
C ILE A 2 14.83 -6.24 -3.85
N TYR A 3 16.12 -6.51 -3.94
CA TYR A 3 16.71 -7.48 -4.86
C TYR A 3 16.26 -8.91 -4.52
N ASP A 4 15.78 -9.65 -5.51
CA ASP A 4 15.61 -11.11 -5.45
C ASP A 4 16.33 -11.71 -6.66
N ASP A 5 17.14 -12.73 -6.43
CA ASP A 5 17.98 -13.38 -7.43
C ASP A 5 17.19 -14.11 -8.52
N ARG A 6 15.91 -14.42 -8.26
CA ARG A 6 14.98 -15.03 -9.22
C ARG A 6 14.14 -13.98 -9.96
N ASP A 7 14.00 -12.77 -9.42
CA ASP A 7 13.45 -11.59 -10.12
C ASP A 7 14.58 -10.82 -10.82
N SER A 8 15.18 -11.45 -11.83
CA SER A 8 16.41 -10.96 -12.48
C SER A 8 16.22 -9.77 -13.41
N ASN A 9 15.01 -9.21 -13.50
CA ASN A 9 14.65 -8.16 -14.46
C ASN A 9 14.96 -8.56 -15.92
N ASN A 10 14.85 -9.86 -16.25
CA ASN A 10 15.04 -10.42 -17.58
C ASN A 10 14.01 -11.52 -17.87
N GLU A 11 13.10 -11.28 -18.80
CA GLU A 11 12.03 -12.21 -19.20
C GLU A 11 12.56 -13.45 -19.96
N THR A 12 13.84 -13.48 -20.31
CA THR A 12 14.50 -14.56 -21.06
C THR A 12 15.72 -15.10 -20.34
N ASP A 13 15.80 -14.88 -19.03
CA ASP A 13 16.90 -15.40 -18.20
C ASP A 13 17.03 -16.93 -18.38
N PRO A 14 18.19 -17.45 -18.80
CA PRO A 14 18.36 -18.89 -18.99
C PRO A 14 18.39 -19.68 -17.67
N SER A 15 18.46 -19.02 -16.52
CA SER A 15 18.42 -19.67 -15.22
C SER A 15 17.10 -20.41 -15.01
N PRO A 16 17.13 -21.72 -14.69
CA PRO A 16 15.92 -22.50 -14.43
C PRO A 16 15.08 -22.00 -13.24
N SER A 17 15.67 -21.20 -12.35
CA SER A 17 14.98 -20.65 -11.17
C SER A 17 14.44 -19.24 -11.37
N ALA A 18 14.70 -18.60 -12.51
CA ALA A 18 14.23 -17.25 -12.79
C ALA A 18 12.70 -17.23 -12.94
N PHE A 19 12.08 -16.18 -12.42
CA PHE A 19 10.62 -16.03 -12.47
C PHE A 19 10.10 -15.52 -13.82
N HIS A 20 10.98 -14.91 -14.62
CA HIS A 20 10.63 -14.26 -15.89
C HIS A 20 9.46 -13.28 -15.78
N LEU A 21 9.35 -12.54 -14.66
CA LEU A 21 8.33 -11.50 -14.49
C LEU A 21 8.44 -10.45 -15.61
N PRO A 22 7.35 -9.74 -15.97
CA PRO A 22 7.45 -8.64 -16.94
C PRO A 22 8.55 -7.66 -16.50
N SER A 23 9.48 -7.36 -17.40
CA SER A 23 10.74 -6.68 -17.08
C SER A 23 11.07 -5.55 -18.08
N GLY A 24 12.09 -4.75 -17.76
CA GLY A 24 12.55 -3.67 -18.63
C GLY A 24 11.45 -2.65 -18.94
N GLN A 25 11.11 -2.46 -20.22
CA GLN A 25 10.05 -1.51 -20.61
C GLN A 25 8.62 -1.95 -20.20
N PHE A 26 8.45 -3.19 -19.75
CA PHE A 26 7.17 -3.75 -19.29
C PHE A 26 7.03 -3.72 -17.76
N ASP A 27 8.04 -3.20 -17.06
CA ASP A 27 8.04 -2.97 -15.62
C ASP A 27 8.00 -1.45 -15.34
N VAL A 28 6.85 -0.94 -14.90
CA VAL A 28 6.52 0.47 -14.94
C VAL A 28 6.13 0.99 -13.54
N PRO A 29 6.83 2.01 -13.01
CA PRO A 29 6.44 2.63 -11.75
C PRO A 29 5.21 3.53 -11.94
N LEU A 30 4.25 3.42 -11.02
CA LEU A 30 3.06 4.27 -10.94
C LEU A 30 2.99 4.94 -9.56
N MET A 31 3.50 6.17 -9.45
CA MET A 31 3.37 7.00 -8.25
C MET A 31 2.04 7.74 -8.29
N VAL A 32 1.09 7.33 -7.44
CA VAL A 32 -0.28 7.86 -7.42
C VAL A 32 -0.44 8.84 -6.26
N ALA A 33 -0.98 10.02 -6.55
CA ALA A 33 -1.31 11.04 -5.55
C ALA A 33 -2.51 11.85 -6.02
N ASP A 34 -3.27 12.40 -5.09
CA ASP A 34 -4.25 13.43 -5.39
C ASP A 34 -3.68 14.83 -5.11
N LYS A 35 -4.12 15.80 -5.91
CA LYS A 35 -3.68 17.20 -5.86
C LYS A 35 -4.89 18.12 -5.95
N GLN A 36 -4.81 19.24 -5.24
CA GLN A 36 -5.72 20.37 -5.38
C GLN A 36 -4.98 21.52 -6.04
N PHE A 37 -5.63 22.19 -6.99
CA PHE A 37 -5.10 23.40 -7.60
C PHE A 37 -6.07 24.55 -7.34
N ASP A 38 -5.53 25.73 -7.07
CA ASP A 38 -6.32 26.94 -7.01
C ASP A 38 -6.84 27.27 -8.43
N PRO A 39 -8.16 27.47 -8.62
CA PRO A 39 -8.74 27.62 -9.95
C PRO A 39 -8.34 28.91 -10.66
N MET A 40 -7.84 29.93 -9.93
CA MET A 40 -7.44 31.22 -10.51
C MET A 40 -5.95 31.27 -10.84
N THR A 41 -5.12 30.73 -9.94
CA THR A 41 -3.66 30.82 -10.02
C THR A 41 -3.01 29.54 -10.55
N HIS A 42 -3.76 28.43 -10.59
CA HIS A 42 -3.31 27.08 -10.97
C HIS A 42 -2.14 26.56 -10.12
N LYS A 43 -1.91 27.16 -8.94
CA LYS A 43 -0.91 26.70 -7.97
C LYS A 43 -1.47 25.57 -7.12
N LEU A 44 -0.58 24.70 -6.63
CA LEU A 44 -0.94 23.67 -5.67
C LEU A 44 -1.49 24.31 -4.38
N VAL A 45 -2.56 23.72 -3.86
CA VAL A 45 -3.19 24.11 -2.61
C VAL A 45 -3.09 22.96 -1.61
N PHE A 46 -2.81 23.31 -0.37
CA PHE A 46 -2.89 22.44 0.79
C PHE A 46 -3.50 23.24 1.94
N ASN A 47 -4.47 22.65 2.65
CA ASN A 47 -5.07 23.30 3.82
C ASN A 47 -4.47 22.69 5.09
N PRO A 48 -3.49 23.35 5.74
CA PRO A 48 -2.85 22.83 6.94
C PRO A 48 -3.77 22.85 8.17
N PHE A 49 -4.92 23.53 8.11
CA PHE A 49 -5.88 23.63 9.21
C PHE A 49 -6.98 22.57 9.15
N ASN A 50 -7.06 21.78 8.07
CA ASN A 50 -7.93 20.61 8.03
C ASN A 50 -7.22 19.44 8.71
N LEU A 51 -7.53 19.22 9.99
CA LEU A 51 -6.87 18.20 10.81
C LEU A 51 -7.34 16.77 10.55
N ASP A 52 -8.42 16.58 9.78
CA ASP A 52 -8.93 15.24 9.42
C ASP A 52 -8.09 14.57 8.33
N GLY A 53 -7.26 15.31 7.58
CA GLY A 53 -6.57 14.82 6.38
C GLY A 53 -6.99 15.60 5.13
N PHE A 54 -6.11 15.63 4.12
CA PHE A 54 -6.29 16.42 2.91
C PHE A 54 -6.62 15.54 1.71
N LEU A 55 -7.74 15.85 1.06
CA LEU A 55 -8.15 15.23 -0.20
C LEU A 55 -8.07 16.27 -1.32
N GLY A 56 -7.36 15.93 -2.39
CA GLY A 56 -7.36 16.66 -3.64
C GLY A 56 -8.43 16.14 -4.60
N GLU A 57 -8.88 17.01 -5.50
CA GLU A 57 -9.85 16.68 -6.56
C GLU A 57 -9.21 15.92 -7.72
N HIS A 58 -7.94 16.18 -8.03
CA HIS A 58 -7.29 15.64 -9.22
C HIS A 58 -6.34 14.49 -8.87
N VAL A 59 -6.65 13.28 -9.36
CA VAL A 59 -5.72 12.16 -9.28
C VAL A 59 -4.60 12.33 -10.29
N THR A 60 -3.38 12.12 -9.84
CA THR A 60 -2.16 12.17 -10.64
C THR A 60 -1.45 10.83 -10.61
N VAL A 61 -0.79 10.50 -11.73
CA VAL A 61 0.13 9.37 -11.83
C VAL A 61 1.44 9.89 -12.40
N ASN A 62 2.54 9.68 -11.67
CA ASN A 62 3.87 10.22 -12.01
C ASN A 62 3.85 11.75 -12.28
N GLY A 63 3.02 12.48 -11.54
CA GLY A 63 2.89 13.94 -11.62
C GLY A 63 1.95 14.47 -12.71
N ALA A 64 1.49 13.63 -13.64
CA ALA A 64 0.50 14.03 -14.64
C ALA A 64 -0.93 13.78 -14.14
N VAL A 65 -1.85 14.69 -14.40
CA VAL A 65 -3.28 14.52 -14.07
C VAL A 65 -3.89 13.47 -14.99
N THR A 66 -4.44 12.42 -14.40
CA THR A 66 -5.19 11.32 -15.05
C THR A 66 -4.66 10.88 -16.43
N PRO A 67 -3.36 10.51 -16.53
CA PRO A 67 -2.69 10.35 -17.81
C PRO A 67 -3.15 9.11 -18.58
N TYR A 68 -2.61 8.93 -19.78
CA TYR A 68 -2.71 7.67 -20.49
C TYR A 68 -1.33 7.07 -20.78
N MET A 69 -1.29 5.75 -20.96
CA MET A 69 -0.12 5.00 -21.40
C MET A 69 -0.51 4.11 -22.59
N ASN A 70 0.27 4.13 -23.66
CA ASN A 70 0.14 3.15 -24.73
C ASN A 70 0.81 1.84 -24.28
N VAL A 71 0.08 0.74 -24.35
CA VAL A 71 0.56 -0.60 -23.96
C VAL A 71 0.49 -1.54 -25.15
N SER A 72 1.42 -2.47 -25.28
CA SER A 72 1.26 -3.59 -26.21
C SER A 72 0.27 -4.62 -25.65
N ALA A 73 -0.38 -5.42 -26.49
CA ALA A 73 -1.27 -6.48 -26.03
C ALA A 73 -0.44 -7.67 -25.46
N ARG A 74 0.03 -7.52 -24.22
CA ARG A 74 0.85 -8.46 -23.43
C ARG A 74 0.76 -8.16 -21.93
N LYS A 75 1.48 -8.92 -21.09
CA LYS A 75 1.60 -8.65 -19.65
C LYS A 75 2.53 -7.46 -19.36
N TYR A 76 2.14 -6.63 -18.41
CA TYR A 76 2.94 -5.55 -17.81
C TYR A 76 2.93 -5.70 -16.29
N ARG A 77 4.05 -5.37 -15.66
CA ARG A 77 4.24 -5.24 -14.22
C ARG A 77 4.17 -3.76 -13.85
N PHE A 78 3.33 -3.42 -12.89
CA PHE A 78 3.15 -2.06 -12.40
C PHE A 78 3.55 -1.98 -10.93
N ARG A 79 4.57 -1.17 -10.64
CA ARG A 79 5.04 -0.89 -9.28
C ARG A 79 4.28 0.33 -8.76
N ILE A 80 3.14 0.09 -8.13
CA ILE A 80 2.23 1.13 -7.68
C ILE A 80 2.62 1.57 -6.27
N VAL A 81 2.71 2.88 -6.04
CA VAL A 81 2.92 3.48 -4.72
C VAL A 81 1.94 4.63 -4.51
N ASN A 82 1.32 4.68 -3.34
CA ASN A 82 0.50 5.81 -2.95
C ASN A 82 1.37 6.86 -2.23
N ILE A 83 1.53 8.02 -2.86
CA ILE A 83 2.31 9.15 -2.37
C ILE A 83 1.41 10.36 -2.00
N GLY A 84 0.09 10.14 -1.94
CA GLY A 84 -0.89 11.16 -1.54
C GLY A 84 -0.87 11.41 -0.03
N PRO A 85 -1.29 12.59 0.45
CA PRO A 85 -1.20 12.92 1.87
C PRO A 85 -2.20 12.13 2.75
N SER A 86 -3.39 11.81 2.23
CA SER A 86 -4.44 11.16 3.03
C SER A 86 -5.35 10.20 2.26
N ARG A 87 -5.41 10.28 0.92
CA ARG A 87 -6.34 9.47 0.13
C ARG A 87 -5.93 8.00 0.09
N ILE A 88 -6.89 7.12 0.29
CA ILE A 88 -6.77 5.67 0.11
C ILE A 88 -7.49 5.32 -1.19
N TYR A 89 -6.83 4.55 -2.04
CA TYR A 89 -7.40 4.13 -3.32
C TYR A 89 -7.88 2.69 -3.24
N THR A 90 -8.97 2.37 -3.93
CA THR A 90 -9.32 0.99 -4.30
C THR A 90 -9.35 0.92 -5.81
N PHE A 91 -8.33 0.30 -6.41
CA PHE A 91 -8.22 0.22 -7.85
C PHE A 91 -9.07 -0.89 -8.45
N LYS A 92 -9.68 -0.62 -9.59
CA LYS A 92 -10.40 -1.58 -10.44
C LYS A 92 -10.20 -1.24 -11.91
N THR A 93 -10.19 -2.22 -12.80
CA THR A 93 -10.07 -1.96 -14.24
C THR A 93 -11.43 -1.94 -14.92
N CYS A 94 -11.62 -1.10 -15.93
CA CYS A 94 -12.82 -1.14 -16.77
C CYS A 94 -12.47 -0.89 -18.23
N GLU A 95 -13.20 -1.52 -19.14
CA GLU A 95 -13.14 -1.22 -20.56
C GLU A 95 -14.03 0.00 -20.85
N VAL A 96 -13.56 0.92 -21.69
CA VAL A 96 -14.33 2.11 -22.08
C VAL A 96 -14.63 2.13 -23.56
N GLY A 97 -15.73 2.80 -23.91
CA GLY A 97 -16.15 3.01 -25.28
C GLY A 97 -15.21 3.92 -26.07
N SER A 98 -15.63 4.23 -27.30
CA SER A 98 -14.88 5.12 -28.20
C SER A 98 -14.74 6.55 -27.67
N ASP A 99 -15.66 7.00 -26.82
CA ASP A 99 -15.60 8.28 -26.10
C ASP A 99 -14.42 8.33 -25.11
N GLY A 100 -13.97 7.18 -24.62
CA GLY A 100 -12.87 7.05 -23.66
C GLY A 100 -13.21 7.54 -22.25
N VAL A 101 -14.50 7.73 -21.95
CA VAL A 101 -14.99 8.36 -20.71
C VAL A 101 -15.64 7.31 -19.81
N GLU A 102 -16.74 6.71 -20.24
CA GLU A 102 -17.56 5.84 -19.38
C GLU A 102 -17.14 4.37 -19.46
N CYS A 103 -17.11 3.71 -18.29
CA CYS A 103 -16.92 2.28 -18.18
C CYS A 103 -18.11 1.54 -18.78
N LEU A 104 -17.85 0.60 -19.69
CA LEU A 104 -18.90 -0.16 -20.39
C LEU A 104 -19.61 -1.17 -19.48
N LYS A 105 -18.93 -1.61 -18.43
CA LYS A 105 -19.36 -2.67 -17.51
C LYS A 105 -18.85 -2.40 -16.11
N GLU A 106 -19.57 -2.90 -15.11
CA GLU A 106 -19.17 -2.81 -13.70
C GLU A 106 -18.21 -3.94 -13.28
N GLU A 107 -18.14 -5.03 -14.04
CA GLU A 107 -17.13 -6.07 -13.84
C GLU A 107 -15.73 -5.56 -14.21
N SER A 108 -14.70 -6.11 -13.55
CA SER A 108 -13.33 -5.78 -13.91
C SER A 108 -13.04 -6.25 -15.34
N ALA A 109 -12.46 -5.37 -16.17
CA ALA A 109 -12.12 -5.75 -17.56
C ALA A 109 -11.02 -6.82 -17.60
N THR A 110 -10.08 -6.74 -16.66
CA THR A 110 -9.07 -7.75 -16.39
C THR A 110 -8.74 -7.75 -14.90
N PRO A 111 -8.52 -8.91 -14.28
CA PRO A 111 -8.09 -8.94 -12.90
C PRO A 111 -6.70 -8.31 -12.74
N LEU A 112 -6.44 -7.86 -11.52
CA LEU A 112 -5.15 -7.42 -11.02
C LEU A 112 -4.46 -8.64 -10.39
N VAL A 113 -3.25 -8.95 -10.84
CA VAL A 113 -2.47 -10.07 -10.28
C VAL A 113 -1.38 -9.49 -9.39
N LEU A 114 -1.61 -9.50 -8.08
CA LEU A 114 -0.68 -8.98 -7.08
C LEU A 114 0.48 -9.98 -6.93
N ILE A 115 1.71 -9.52 -7.15
CA ILE A 115 2.91 -10.36 -7.05
C ILE A 115 3.85 -9.92 -5.92
N GLY A 116 3.66 -8.72 -5.38
CA GLY A 116 4.45 -8.16 -4.30
C GLY A 116 3.70 -7.05 -3.56
N ASN A 117 4.15 -6.77 -2.35
CA ASN A 117 3.70 -5.65 -1.52
C ASN A 117 4.91 -4.86 -0.98
N ASP A 118 4.72 -4.04 0.06
CA ASP A 118 5.72 -3.12 0.61
C ASP A 118 7.14 -3.70 0.75
N GLY A 119 7.24 -4.91 1.33
CA GLY A 119 8.51 -5.50 1.73
C GLY A 119 9.08 -6.53 0.75
N ASN A 120 8.25 -7.25 0.00
CA ASN A 120 8.78 -8.18 -1.02
C ASN A 120 7.73 -8.75 -1.99
N LEU A 121 8.20 -9.64 -2.86
CA LEU A 121 7.36 -10.60 -3.56
C LEU A 121 6.55 -11.45 -2.57
N LEU A 122 5.33 -11.77 -2.98
CA LEU A 122 4.45 -12.67 -2.25
C LEU A 122 4.92 -14.12 -2.37
N ASN A 123 4.36 -15.01 -1.54
CA ASN A 123 4.61 -16.45 -1.68
C ASN A 123 4.04 -17.03 -2.98
N GLN A 124 2.89 -16.50 -3.38
CA GLN A 124 2.21 -16.84 -4.63
C GLN A 124 1.46 -15.60 -5.13
N PRO A 125 1.19 -15.50 -6.44
CA PRO A 125 0.38 -14.42 -6.98
C PRO A 125 -1.03 -14.47 -6.41
N VAL A 126 -1.59 -13.31 -6.07
CA VAL A 126 -2.98 -13.18 -5.64
C VAL A 126 -3.77 -12.49 -6.76
N THR A 127 -4.75 -13.18 -7.34
CA THR A 127 -5.62 -12.62 -8.37
C THR A 127 -6.83 -11.98 -7.72
N SER A 128 -7.08 -10.70 -8.01
CA SER A 128 -8.23 -9.97 -7.48
C SER A 128 -8.77 -8.99 -8.52
N ASP A 129 -10.06 -8.70 -8.48
CA ASP A 129 -10.65 -7.63 -9.30
C ASP A 129 -10.30 -6.23 -8.76
N THR A 130 -9.96 -6.15 -7.47
CA THR A 130 -9.62 -4.91 -6.79
C THR A 130 -8.38 -5.01 -5.92
N VAL A 131 -7.70 -3.88 -5.73
CA VAL A 131 -6.65 -3.74 -4.72
C VAL A 131 -6.82 -2.41 -3.99
N THR A 132 -6.86 -2.46 -2.67
CA THR A 132 -6.82 -1.25 -1.83
C THR A 132 -5.37 -0.92 -1.51
N ILE A 133 -5.01 0.37 -1.62
CA ILE A 133 -3.68 0.87 -1.30
C ILE A 133 -3.81 2.17 -0.49
N SER A 134 -3.35 2.12 0.75
CA SER A 134 -3.29 3.27 1.65
C SER A 134 -1.98 4.04 1.49
N VAL A 135 -1.85 5.18 2.17
CA VAL A 135 -0.70 6.06 2.01
C VAL A 135 0.59 5.31 2.35
N ALA A 136 1.61 5.47 1.51
CA ALA A 136 2.92 4.80 1.56
C ALA A 136 2.93 3.28 1.36
N GLU A 137 1.78 2.64 1.16
CA GLU A 137 1.77 1.25 0.70
C GLU A 137 2.25 1.16 -0.75
N ARG A 138 2.85 0.00 -1.07
CA ARG A 138 3.27 -0.36 -2.41
C ARG A 138 2.66 -1.70 -2.77
N PHE A 139 2.22 -1.81 -4.02
CA PHE A 139 1.84 -3.08 -4.61
C PHE A 139 2.51 -3.24 -5.96
N ASP A 140 2.96 -4.46 -6.20
CA ASP A 140 3.47 -4.89 -7.48
C ASP A 140 2.38 -5.72 -8.18
N VAL A 141 1.88 -5.20 -9.30
CA VAL A 141 0.66 -5.69 -9.93
C VAL A 141 0.91 -6.00 -11.40
N VAL A 142 0.64 -7.25 -11.80
CA VAL A 142 0.64 -7.64 -13.20
C VAL A 142 -0.76 -7.44 -13.78
N ILE A 143 -0.84 -6.75 -14.92
CA ILE A 143 -2.05 -6.61 -15.73
C ILE A 143 -1.77 -7.23 -17.11
N ASP A 144 -2.65 -8.14 -17.52
CA ASP A 144 -2.53 -8.84 -18.80
C ASP A 144 -3.41 -8.21 -19.88
N PHE A 145 -2.77 -7.47 -20.80
CA PHE A 145 -3.46 -6.87 -21.93
C PHE A 145 -3.55 -7.78 -23.16
N SER A 146 -3.00 -9.00 -23.11
CA SER A 146 -2.88 -9.90 -24.29
C SER A 146 -4.22 -10.35 -24.88
N ARG A 147 -5.28 -10.31 -24.07
CA ARG A 147 -6.65 -10.65 -24.47
C ARG A 147 -7.35 -9.55 -25.26
N PHE A 148 -6.87 -8.30 -25.18
CA PHE A 148 -7.54 -7.16 -25.80
C PHE A 148 -7.02 -6.92 -27.23
N LYS A 149 -7.93 -6.48 -28.10
CA LYS A 149 -7.60 -6.09 -29.47
C LYS A 149 -6.98 -4.69 -29.48
N ARG A 150 -6.18 -4.39 -30.51
CA ARG A 150 -5.70 -3.04 -30.77
C ARG A 150 -6.86 -2.05 -30.82
N GLY A 151 -6.70 -0.92 -30.15
CA GLY A 151 -7.70 0.15 -30.07
C GLY A 151 -8.59 0.09 -28.83
N VAL A 152 -8.62 -1.04 -28.11
CA VAL A 152 -9.30 -1.13 -26.80
C VAL A 152 -8.63 -0.17 -25.81
N ARG A 153 -9.46 0.47 -24.99
CA ARG A 153 -9.02 1.38 -23.92
C ARG A 153 -9.49 0.82 -22.59
N ILE A 154 -8.57 0.73 -21.64
CA ILE A 154 -8.83 0.25 -20.29
C ILE A 154 -8.55 1.40 -19.31
N ASN A 155 -9.52 1.82 -18.53
CA ASN A 155 -9.26 2.73 -17.42
C ASN A 155 -8.87 1.95 -16.16
N LEU A 156 -7.91 2.48 -15.41
CA LEU A 156 -7.73 2.16 -14.00
C LEU A 156 -8.55 3.18 -13.20
N MET A 157 -9.52 2.70 -12.44
CA MET A 157 -10.47 3.50 -11.66
C MET A 157 -10.13 3.41 -10.18
N ASN A 158 -10.34 4.49 -9.44
CA ASN A 158 -10.49 4.47 -7.99
C ASN A 158 -11.99 4.41 -7.67
N ILE A 159 -12.40 3.33 -7.02
CA ILE A 159 -13.79 3.09 -6.61
C ILE A 159 -14.00 3.22 -5.10
N ALA A 160 -12.97 3.62 -4.34
CA ALA A 160 -13.11 3.87 -2.92
C ALA A 160 -13.95 5.13 -2.70
N ASP A 161 -15.07 5.00 -1.99
CA ASP A 161 -15.78 6.16 -1.48
C ASP A 161 -15.03 6.75 -0.28
N GLN A 162 -14.47 7.95 -0.46
CA GLN A 162 -13.77 8.69 0.58
C GLN A 162 -14.10 10.18 0.44
N THR A 163 -14.95 10.66 1.36
CA THR A 163 -15.51 12.02 1.36
C THR A 163 -14.73 13.00 2.23
N SER A 164 -13.81 12.50 3.06
CA SER A 164 -12.96 13.30 3.94
C SER A 164 -11.62 12.62 4.20
N GLY A 165 -10.68 13.36 4.80
CA GLY A 165 -9.38 12.82 5.20
C GLY A 165 -9.45 11.69 6.23
N LYS A 166 -10.62 11.50 6.86
CA LYS A 166 -10.80 10.53 7.93
C LYS A 166 -10.51 9.10 7.47
N GLY A 167 -10.96 8.75 6.29
CA GLY A 167 -10.87 7.40 5.76
C GLY A 167 -12.06 7.11 4.85
N ARG A 168 -12.07 5.90 4.30
CA ARG A 168 -13.13 5.45 3.40
C ARG A 168 -14.42 5.17 4.16
N THR A 169 -15.56 5.31 3.49
CA THR A 169 -16.88 5.00 4.06
C THR A 169 -17.18 3.50 4.14
N GLY A 170 -16.33 2.66 3.52
CA GLY A 170 -16.55 1.23 3.35
C GLY A 170 -17.39 0.87 2.12
N VAL A 171 -17.88 1.86 1.37
CA VAL A 171 -18.66 1.67 0.14
C VAL A 171 -17.73 1.67 -1.08
N PHE A 172 -18.02 0.79 -2.04
CA PHE A 172 -17.45 0.85 -3.37
C PHE A 172 -18.39 1.58 -4.32
N LEU A 173 -17.90 2.65 -4.93
CA LEU A 173 -18.63 3.43 -5.92
C LEU A 173 -18.80 2.62 -7.20
N PRO A 174 -19.98 2.64 -7.84
CA PRO A 174 -20.13 2.18 -9.22
C PRO A 174 -19.13 2.90 -10.12
N MET A 175 -18.50 2.20 -11.06
CA MET A 175 -17.51 2.81 -11.97
C MET A 175 -18.13 3.83 -12.93
N THR A 176 -19.45 3.77 -13.10
CA THR A 176 -20.27 4.77 -13.80
C THR A 176 -20.58 6.02 -12.98
N SER A 177 -20.30 6.03 -11.67
CA SER A 177 -20.49 7.19 -10.80
C SER A 177 -19.48 8.29 -11.13
N THR A 178 -19.92 9.55 -11.14
CA THR A 178 -19.05 10.72 -11.27
C THR A 178 -18.10 10.90 -10.08
N LEU A 179 -18.38 10.23 -8.95
CA LEU A 179 -17.50 10.21 -7.78
C LEU A 179 -16.37 9.17 -7.91
N ALA A 180 -16.53 8.16 -8.77
CA ALA A 180 -15.45 7.21 -9.06
C ALA A 180 -14.40 7.92 -9.92
N GLN A 181 -13.15 7.94 -9.47
CA GLN A 181 -12.11 8.74 -10.10
C GLN A 181 -11.33 7.89 -11.11
N LYS A 182 -11.27 8.33 -12.36
CA LYS A 182 -10.30 7.77 -13.32
C LYS A 182 -8.89 8.11 -12.85
N VAL A 183 -8.06 7.08 -12.64
CA VAL A 183 -6.66 7.21 -12.21
C VAL A 183 -5.76 7.39 -13.43
N MET A 184 -5.90 6.51 -14.42
CA MET A 184 -5.21 6.61 -15.70
C MET A 184 -5.89 5.72 -16.75
N GLN A 185 -5.46 5.83 -18.01
CA GLN A 185 -5.95 4.99 -19.12
C GLN A 185 -4.81 4.23 -19.81
N PHE A 186 -4.99 2.93 -19.99
CA PHE A 186 -4.16 2.11 -20.87
C PHE A 186 -4.80 2.05 -22.27
N ARG A 187 -4.00 2.33 -23.30
CA ARG A 187 -4.42 2.29 -24.71
C ARG A 187 -3.74 1.12 -25.39
N VAL A 188 -4.51 0.07 -25.69
CA VAL A 188 -3.98 -1.20 -26.18
C VAL A 188 -3.58 -1.09 -27.65
N GLY A 189 -2.31 -1.36 -27.93
CA GLY A 189 -1.69 -1.37 -29.24
C GLY A 189 -1.67 -2.77 -29.86
N SER A 190 -0.63 -3.03 -30.66
CA SER A 190 -0.45 -4.33 -31.32
C SER A 190 -0.03 -5.42 -30.33
N LYS A 191 -0.35 -6.67 -30.66
CA LYS A 191 0.20 -7.84 -29.97
C LYS A 191 1.68 -7.98 -30.32
N VAL A 192 2.48 -8.36 -29.33
CA VAL A 192 3.92 -8.61 -29.48
C VAL A 192 4.28 -9.91 -28.76
N THR A 193 5.46 -10.46 -29.05
CA THR A 193 5.99 -11.63 -28.31
C THR A 193 6.12 -11.31 -26.84
N ASP A 194 5.63 -12.19 -25.97
CA ASP A 194 5.65 -12.03 -24.52
C ASP A 194 6.22 -13.28 -23.86
N PRO A 195 7.56 -13.33 -23.63
CA PRO A 195 8.18 -14.45 -22.94
C PRO A 195 7.97 -14.40 -21.42
N SER A 196 7.40 -13.31 -20.88
CA SER A 196 7.21 -13.17 -19.44
C SER A 196 6.21 -14.19 -18.88
N ALA A 197 6.39 -14.52 -17.61
CA ALA A 197 5.54 -15.41 -16.83
C ALA A 197 5.17 -14.78 -15.48
N VAL A 198 4.18 -15.38 -14.83
CA VAL A 198 3.85 -15.12 -13.43
C VAL A 198 3.81 -16.47 -12.73
N PRO A 199 4.90 -16.89 -12.06
CA PRO A 199 5.00 -18.21 -11.45
C PRO A 199 3.98 -18.43 -10.33
N ALA A 200 3.43 -19.63 -10.23
CA ALA A 200 2.48 -19.98 -9.16
C ALA A 200 3.11 -19.98 -7.76
N VAL A 201 4.43 -20.18 -7.67
CA VAL A 201 5.20 -20.16 -6.42
C VAL A 201 6.37 -19.22 -6.60
N MET A 202 6.51 -18.25 -5.69
CA MET A 202 7.51 -17.19 -5.74
C MET A 202 8.37 -17.23 -4.48
N ARG A 203 8.12 -16.35 -3.50
CA ARG A 203 8.98 -16.16 -2.34
C ARG A 203 8.39 -16.74 -1.06
N GLN A 204 9.03 -17.78 -0.52
CA GLN A 204 8.62 -18.32 0.77
C GLN A 204 8.66 -17.24 1.87
N LYS A 205 7.59 -17.17 2.66
CA LYS A 205 7.51 -16.33 3.86
C LYS A 205 8.58 -16.78 4.87
N PRO A 206 9.50 -15.89 5.30
CA PRO A 206 10.45 -16.23 6.35
C PRO A 206 9.72 -16.57 7.65
N ALA A 207 10.06 -17.68 8.30
CA ALA A 207 9.46 -18.04 9.58
C ALA A 207 10.03 -17.20 10.73
N ILE A 208 9.18 -16.80 11.67
CA ILE A 208 9.58 -16.24 12.97
C ILE A 208 9.00 -17.17 14.06
N PRO A 209 9.81 -18.08 14.62
CA PRO A 209 9.34 -19.01 15.65
C PRO A 209 8.87 -18.28 16.91
N ASN A 210 7.80 -18.77 17.54
CA ASN A 210 7.30 -18.20 18.80
C ASN A 210 8.36 -18.19 19.92
N SER A 211 9.34 -19.10 19.88
CA SER A 211 10.46 -19.14 20.83
C SER A 211 11.42 -17.95 20.72
N GLU A 212 11.42 -17.22 19.59
CA GLU A 212 12.26 -16.04 19.39
C GLU A 212 11.56 -14.74 19.81
N ILE A 213 10.26 -14.81 20.15
CA ILE A 213 9.46 -13.65 20.53
C ILE A 213 9.78 -13.29 21.98
N ALA A 214 10.58 -12.25 22.15
CA ALA A 214 11.04 -11.77 23.44
C ALA A 214 10.01 -10.88 24.14
N CYS A 215 9.11 -10.22 23.40
CA CYS A 215 8.14 -9.30 23.96
C CYS A 215 6.86 -9.20 23.13
N GLN A 216 5.76 -8.81 23.80
CA GLN A 216 4.51 -8.44 23.17
C GLN A 216 4.08 -7.04 23.60
N ARG A 217 3.58 -6.23 22.67
CA ARG A 217 3.19 -4.82 22.93
C ARG A 217 1.87 -4.49 22.27
N THR A 218 1.16 -3.53 22.82
CA THR A 218 -0.07 -2.98 22.23
C THR A 218 0.06 -1.47 22.04
N PHE A 219 -0.32 -1.01 20.85
CA PHE A 219 -0.35 0.39 20.47
C PHE A 219 -1.75 0.78 20.04
N VAL A 220 -2.33 1.75 20.74
CA VAL A 220 -3.67 2.27 20.50
C VAL A 220 -3.57 3.58 19.74
N PHE A 221 -4.08 3.61 18.52
CA PHE A 221 -4.15 4.78 17.66
C PHE A 221 -5.52 5.43 17.82
N ASP A 222 -5.53 6.72 18.14
CA ASP A 222 -6.77 7.43 18.43
C ASP A 222 -6.68 8.96 18.21
N ASN A 223 -7.84 9.62 18.14
CA ASN A 223 -7.97 11.07 18.26
C ASN A 223 -8.50 11.44 19.65
N GLN A 224 -7.63 11.97 20.51
CA GLN A 224 -7.99 12.37 21.88
C GLN A 224 -7.78 13.87 22.08
N ASN A 225 -8.80 14.55 22.63
CA ASN A 225 -8.77 15.98 22.94
C ASN A 225 -8.32 16.86 21.76
N GLY A 226 -8.78 16.52 20.55
CA GLY A 226 -8.47 17.25 19.32
C GLY A 226 -7.02 17.08 18.84
N GLY A 227 -6.38 15.94 19.13
CA GLY A 227 -5.06 15.61 18.58
C GLY A 227 -4.89 14.12 18.32
N TRP A 228 -4.04 13.82 17.35
CA TRP A 228 -3.71 12.46 16.96
C TRP A 228 -2.66 11.86 17.88
N THR A 229 -2.93 10.67 18.42
CA THR A 229 -2.13 10.06 19.49
C THR A 229 -1.86 8.59 19.26
N ILE A 230 -0.77 8.12 19.87
CA ILE A 230 -0.50 6.69 20.09
C ILE A 230 -0.43 6.49 21.60
N ASN A 231 -1.21 5.56 22.16
CA ASN A 231 -1.39 5.35 23.60
C ASN A 231 -1.76 6.64 24.37
N GLY A 232 -2.61 7.49 23.77
CA GLY A 232 -3.04 8.77 24.38
C GLY A 232 -1.96 9.85 24.46
N GLN A 233 -0.77 9.61 23.91
CA GLN A 233 0.35 10.56 23.92
C GLN A 233 0.65 11.06 22.51
N ARG A 234 0.92 12.37 22.38
CA ARG A 234 1.43 13.00 21.16
C ARG A 234 2.94 12.77 21.01
N PHE A 235 3.46 12.96 19.80
CA PHE A 235 4.88 12.87 19.55
C PHE A 235 5.71 13.78 20.47
N ASN A 236 6.86 13.25 20.90
CA ASN A 236 7.97 14.00 21.48
C ASN A 236 9.29 13.32 21.06
N PHE A 237 10.41 13.98 21.32
CA PHE A 237 11.75 13.49 20.92
C PHE A 237 12.35 12.48 21.91
N THR A 238 11.53 11.79 22.71
CA THR A 238 12.00 10.78 23.66
C THR A 238 11.50 9.39 23.23
N PRO A 239 12.39 8.41 23.02
CA PRO A 239 11.99 7.02 22.80
C PRO A 239 11.09 6.52 23.92
N ARG A 240 9.94 5.95 23.56
CA ARG A 240 8.93 5.49 24.52
C ARG A 240 9.21 4.09 25.06
N PHE A 241 9.96 3.29 24.31
CA PHE A 241 10.37 1.96 24.69
C PHE A 241 11.61 1.52 23.92
N GLN A 242 12.30 0.54 24.48
CA GLN A 242 13.45 -0.11 23.88
C GLN A 242 13.09 -1.51 23.38
N VAL A 243 13.82 -1.97 22.37
CA VAL A 243 13.76 -3.31 21.78
C VAL A 243 15.17 -3.87 21.73
N LYS A 244 15.35 -5.14 22.10
CA LYS A 244 16.67 -5.76 22.08
C LYS A 244 17.03 -6.23 20.67
N GLN A 245 18.17 -5.78 20.15
CA GLN A 245 18.74 -6.27 18.90
C GLN A 245 18.90 -7.80 18.91
N GLY A 246 18.60 -8.45 17.79
CA GLY A 246 18.63 -9.90 17.57
C GLY A 246 17.36 -10.65 17.99
N THR A 247 16.38 -9.96 18.61
CA THR A 247 15.13 -10.58 19.09
C THR A 247 13.95 -10.32 18.15
N ALA A 248 12.90 -11.12 18.27
CA ALA A 248 11.60 -10.80 17.67
C ALA A 248 10.66 -10.20 18.71
N GLU A 249 9.78 -9.31 18.26
CA GLU A 249 8.66 -8.83 19.06
C GLU A 249 7.36 -8.97 18.28
N ARG A 250 6.26 -9.13 19.02
CA ARG A 250 4.90 -9.19 18.48
C ARG A 250 4.11 -7.97 18.94
N TRP A 251 3.66 -7.14 18.01
CA TRP A 251 2.94 -5.91 18.33
C TRP A 251 1.49 -6.02 17.88
N THR A 252 0.57 -5.49 18.66
CA THR A 252 -0.84 -5.34 18.33
C THR A 252 -1.14 -3.87 18.09
N LEU A 253 -1.53 -3.52 16.88
CA LEU A 253 -2.00 -2.20 16.48
C LEU A 253 -3.52 -2.17 16.62
N VAL A 254 -4.05 -1.28 17.47
CA VAL A 254 -5.47 -1.13 17.73
C VAL A 254 -5.92 0.23 17.25
N ASN A 255 -6.93 0.28 16.40
CA ASN A 255 -7.59 1.53 16.05
C ASN A 255 -8.80 1.75 16.95
N ALA A 256 -8.65 2.63 17.95
CA ALA A 256 -9.75 2.97 18.85
C ALA A 256 -10.66 4.09 18.28
N SER A 257 -10.29 4.68 17.15
CA SER A 257 -11.08 5.71 16.47
C SER A 257 -12.35 5.13 15.87
N ARG A 258 -13.42 5.93 15.85
CA ARG A 258 -14.73 5.54 15.29
C ARG A 258 -14.85 5.70 13.78
N ASP A 259 -14.21 6.72 13.23
CA ASP A 259 -14.43 7.14 11.84
C ASP A 259 -13.13 7.20 11.02
N TRP A 260 -11.97 6.97 11.64
CA TRP A 260 -10.67 7.20 11.03
C TRP A 260 -9.96 5.91 10.65
N GLU A 261 -9.42 5.85 9.43
CA GLU A 261 -8.47 4.82 8.99
C GLU A 261 -7.04 5.35 9.14
N HIS A 262 -6.13 4.51 9.61
CA HIS A 262 -4.73 4.88 9.82
C HIS A 262 -3.79 3.90 9.10
N PRO A 263 -3.03 4.33 8.07
CA PRO A 263 -1.92 3.54 7.54
C PRO A 263 -0.73 3.63 8.49
N ILE A 264 -0.48 2.61 9.30
CA ILE A 264 0.61 2.64 10.28
C ILE A 264 1.90 2.18 9.63
N HIS A 265 2.90 3.06 9.62
CA HIS A 265 4.26 2.76 9.19
C HIS A 265 5.17 2.53 10.39
N ILE A 266 5.93 1.43 10.35
CA ILE A 266 6.98 1.10 11.32
C ILE A 266 8.31 1.14 10.58
N HIS A 267 9.24 1.97 11.04
CA HIS A 267 10.56 2.07 10.41
C HIS A 267 11.43 0.84 10.74
N LEU A 268 12.59 0.76 10.08
CA LEU A 268 13.63 -0.26 10.21
C LEU A 268 13.29 -1.65 9.65
N GLU A 269 12.32 -2.33 10.24
CA GLU A 269 12.02 -3.73 9.89
C GLU A 269 10.73 -3.85 9.08
N GLU A 270 10.63 -4.96 8.36
CA GLU A 270 9.37 -5.40 7.77
C GLU A 270 8.69 -6.38 8.73
N HIS A 271 7.40 -6.18 8.96
CA HIS A 271 6.57 -7.02 9.80
C HIS A 271 5.71 -7.99 9.00
N GLN A 272 5.31 -9.08 9.65
CA GLN A 272 4.42 -10.10 9.11
C GLN A 272 3.10 -10.02 9.87
N LEU A 273 1.99 -9.79 9.17
CA LEU A 273 0.67 -9.82 9.81
C LEU A 273 0.29 -11.27 10.11
N GLU A 274 -0.16 -11.50 11.34
CA GLU A 274 -0.56 -12.82 11.83
C GLU A 274 -2.06 -12.91 12.06
N ILE A 275 -2.65 -11.86 12.63
CA ILE A 275 -4.06 -11.80 13.00
C ILE A 275 -4.61 -10.42 12.63
N ARG A 276 -5.78 -10.39 11.99
CA ARG A 276 -6.63 -9.21 11.83
C ARG A 276 -8.01 -9.56 12.37
N ASP A 277 -8.45 -8.85 13.40
CA ASP A 277 -9.77 -9.01 14.02
C ASP A 277 -10.10 -10.45 14.44
N GLY A 278 -9.09 -11.15 14.97
CA GLY A 278 -9.22 -12.54 15.42
C GLY A 278 -9.15 -13.60 14.32
N ALA A 279 -8.95 -13.20 13.06
CA ALA A 279 -8.85 -14.10 11.91
C ALA A 279 -7.49 -13.99 11.19
N THR A 280 -7.18 -14.98 10.36
CA THR A 280 -6.01 -14.93 9.47
C THR A 280 -6.19 -13.81 8.43
N PRO A 281 -5.20 -12.90 8.26
CA PRO A 281 -5.26 -11.85 7.24
C PRO A 281 -5.32 -12.42 5.81
N PRO A 282 -5.79 -11.64 4.82
CA PRO A 282 -5.68 -12.02 3.41
C PRO A 282 -4.23 -12.32 3.00
N ASP A 283 -4.03 -13.24 2.05
CA ASP A 283 -2.69 -13.70 1.60
C ASP A 283 -1.73 -12.56 1.23
N PHE A 284 -2.24 -11.51 0.58
CA PHE A 284 -1.44 -10.34 0.17
C PHE A 284 -0.96 -9.47 1.36
N GLU A 285 -1.58 -9.61 2.54
CA GLU A 285 -1.19 -8.93 3.78
C GLU A 285 -0.28 -9.79 4.67
N GLN A 286 -0.29 -11.11 4.50
CA GLN A 286 0.46 -12.03 5.38
C GLN A 286 1.97 -12.03 5.15
N MET A 287 2.43 -11.53 3.99
CA MET A 287 3.85 -11.41 3.69
C MET A 287 4.48 -10.20 4.42
N ARG A 288 5.73 -9.90 4.13
CA ARG A 288 6.47 -8.81 4.78
C ARG A 288 5.95 -7.46 4.32
N LYS A 289 5.51 -6.62 5.25
CA LYS A 289 5.01 -5.25 5.03
C LYS A 289 5.73 -4.29 5.96
N ASP A 290 5.74 -3.01 5.63
CA ASP A 290 6.20 -1.94 6.54
C ASP A 290 5.11 -0.89 6.79
N VAL A 291 4.00 -0.94 6.04
CA VAL A 291 2.79 -0.15 6.26
C VAL A 291 1.60 -1.08 6.47
N THR A 292 0.69 -0.74 7.39
CA THR A 292 -0.53 -1.50 7.62
C THR A 292 -1.70 -0.60 7.88
N LEU A 293 -2.69 -0.67 7.00
CA LEU A 293 -3.97 -0.01 7.19
C LEU A 293 -4.75 -0.67 8.34
N ILE A 294 -5.05 0.12 9.37
CA ILE A 294 -6.01 -0.24 10.43
C ILE A 294 -7.26 0.62 10.27
N ARG A 295 -8.41 -0.03 10.10
CA ARG A 295 -9.73 0.60 9.94
C ARG A 295 -10.38 0.85 11.30
N PRO A 296 -11.46 1.64 11.40
CA PRO A 296 -12.14 1.84 12.67
C PRO A 296 -12.50 0.54 13.38
N GLY A 297 -12.02 0.39 14.61
CA GLY A 297 -12.22 -0.81 15.42
C GLY A 297 -11.29 -1.99 15.12
N ASP A 298 -10.42 -1.89 14.09
CA ASP A 298 -9.48 -2.96 13.76
C ASP A 298 -8.50 -3.24 14.92
N SER A 299 -8.16 -4.51 15.08
CA SER A 299 -7.06 -4.99 15.90
C SER A 299 -6.17 -5.93 15.07
N VAL A 300 -4.96 -5.47 14.76
CA VAL A 300 -4.00 -6.20 13.92
C VAL A 300 -2.79 -6.59 14.73
N THR A 301 -2.48 -7.88 14.76
CA THR A 301 -1.26 -8.41 15.39
C THR A 301 -0.24 -8.75 14.32
N LEU A 302 0.97 -8.21 14.50
CA LEU A 302 2.12 -8.37 13.62
C LEU A 302 3.34 -8.85 14.39
N THR A 303 4.26 -9.51 13.70
CA THR A 303 5.54 -9.96 14.26
C THR A 303 6.68 -9.48 13.37
N MET A 304 7.75 -8.99 13.98
CA MET A 304 8.96 -8.57 13.29
C MET A 304 10.21 -8.95 14.09
N ARG A 305 11.32 -9.11 13.38
CA ARG A 305 12.62 -9.48 13.97
C ARG A 305 13.60 -8.34 13.79
N HIS A 306 14.07 -7.77 14.89
CA HIS A 306 14.98 -6.63 14.93
C HIS A 306 16.42 -7.11 14.81
N ARG A 307 16.96 -7.19 13.59
CA ARG A 307 18.25 -7.85 13.33
C ARG A 307 19.41 -6.87 13.30
N ASP A 308 19.16 -5.71 12.72
CA ASP A 308 20.22 -4.92 12.10
C ASP A 308 20.72 -3.79 13.00
N TRP A 309 20.24 -2.56 12.82
CA TRP A 309 20.91 -1.38 13.37
C TRP A 309 20.35 -0.93 14.72
N VAL A 310 21.25 -0.58 15.64
CA VAL A 310 20.97 0.04 16.94
C VAL A 310 20.81 1.54 16.74
N ASN A 311 19.60 2.06 16.95
CA ASN A 311 19.28 3.50 16.92
C ASN A 311 17.83 3.75 17.38
N GLU A 312 17.43 5.01 17.37
CA GLU A 312 16.04 5.44 17.47
C GLU A 312 15.35 5.40 16.10
N TYR A 313 14.11 4.92 16.09
CA TYR A 313 13.28 4.77 14.89
C TYR A 313 11.86 5.24 15.18
N PRO A 314 11.17 5.86 14.21
CA PRO A 314 9.78 6.23 14.40
C PRO A 314 8.81 5.09 14.06
N MET A 315 7.63 5.19 14.65
CA MET A 315 6.41 4.52 14.19
C MET A 315 5.32 5.58 14.17
N HIS A 316 4.56 5.65 13.07
CA HIS A 316 3.57 6.71 12.88
C HIS A 316 2.43 6.30 11.96
N CYS A 317 1.32 7.04 12.03
CA CYS A 317 0.35 7.04 10.95
C CYS A 317 0.92 7.79 9.75
N HIS A 318 0.73 7.26 8.56
CA HIS A 318 1.25 7.81 7.31
C HIS A 318 0.21 8.66 6.56
N ASN A 319 -0.99 8.87 7.13
CA ASN A 319 -1.76 10.05 6.77
C ASN A 319 -0.99 11.26 7.29
N THR A 320 -0.42 12.06 6.38
CA THR A 320 0.59 13.07 6.74
C THR A 320 0.02 14.17 7.64
N VAL A 321 -1.28 14.42 7.57
CA VAL A 321 -1.94 15.36 8.50
C VAL A 321 -2.00 14.78 9.91
N HIS A 322 -2.31 13.48 10.03
CA HIS A 322 -2.33 12.80 11.32
C HIS A 322 -0.91 12.73 11.91
N GLU A 323 0.08 12.42 11.06
CA GLU A 323 1.51 12.39 11.40
C GLU A 323 1.98 13.71 12.02
N ASP A 324 1.69 14.83 11.36
CA ASP A 324 2.15 16.16 11.77
C ASP A 324 1.42 16.70 13.03
N HIS A 325 0.27 16.14 13.41
CA HIS A 325 -0.60 16.69 14.48
C HIS A 325 -1.07 15.69 15.57
N ALA A 326 -0.31 14.73 16.08
CA ALA A 326 1.10 14.40 15.92
C ALA A 326 1.28 12.89 16.20
N MET A 327 0.69 12.05 15.34
CA MET A 327 0.51 10.60 15.52
C MET A 327 1.79 9.82 15.24
N MET A 328 2.81 10.09 16.03
CA MET A 328 4.12 9.47 15.93
C MET A 328 4.67 9.16 17.32
N LEU A 329 5.49 8.12 17.41
CA LEU A 329 6.34 7.86 18.56
C LEU A 329 7.74 7.46 18.09
N LEU A 330 8.72 7.60 18.98
CA LEU A 330 10.04 6.99 18.83
C LEU A 330 10.13 5.70 19.65
N TRP A 331 10.86 4.74 19.12
CA TRP A 331 11.30 3.54 19.81
C TRP A 331 12.79 3.31 19.51
N GLU A 332 13.49 2.57 20.35
CA GLU A 332 14.94 2.43 20.25
C GLU A 332 15.34 0.96 20.18
N VAL A 333 16.16 0.59 19.20
CA VAL A 333 16.86 -0.69 19.19
C VAL A 333 18.14 -0.55 19.99
N VAL A 334 18.36 -1.39 21.00
CA VAL A 334 19.56 -1.41 21.84
C VAL A 334 20.24 -2.78 21.86
N SER A 335 21.56 -2.80 22.08
CA SER A 335 22.33 -4.05 22.23
C SER A 335 22.23 -4.67 23.62
N GLY A 336 21.83 -3.88 24.62
CA GLY A 336 21.71 -4.28 26.03
C GLY A 336 20.49 -5.17 26.31
N ASN A 337 20.36 -5.58 27.58
CA ASN A 337 19.14 -6.25 28.04
C ASN A 337 17.99 -5.25 28.15
N VAL A 338 16.84 -5.62 27.61
CA VAL A 338 15.61 -4.84 27.64
C VAL A 338 14.59 -5.57 28.49
N GLN A 339 13.92 -4.87 29.39
CA GLN A 339 12.73 -5.41 30.04
C GLN A 339 11.52 -5.26 29.11
N CYS A 340 10.83 -6.37 28.85
CA CYS A 340 9.54 -6.33 28.17
C CYS A 340 8.50 -5.73 29.13
N VAL A 341 8.29 -4.42 29.04
CA VAL A 341 7.23 -3.74 29.78
C VAL A 341 5.96 -3.84 28.93
N ALA A 342 4.95 -4.53 29.45
CA ALA A 342 3.70 -4.83 28.74
C ALA A 342 2.83 -3.60 28.40
N ARG A 343 3.24 -2.38 28.79
CA ARG A 343 2.53 -1.12 28.53
C ARG A 343 3.50 0.05 28.38
N PRO A 344 3.54 0.74 27.23
CA PRO A 344 3.93 2.14 27.12
C PRO A 344 2.77 3.07 27.48
#